data_AF-A0A323V903-F1
#
_entry.id   AF-A0A323V903-F1
#
_cell.length_a   1.000
_cell.length_b   1.000
_cell.length_c   1.000
_cell.angle_alpha   90.00
_cell.angle_beta   90.00
_cell.angle_gamma   90.00
#
_symmetry.space_group_name_H-M   'P 1'
#
loop_
_entity.id
_entity.type
_entity.pdbx_description
1 polymer ?
#
loop_
_entity_poly.entity_id
_entity_poly.type
_entity_poly.pdbx_seq_one_letter_code
_entity_poly.pdbx_strand_id
1 'polypeptide(L)' 'MRHPTEGVLRRLIDEPAGVADPDRQHVATCQQCLTALAAAREDATLVGAALTTSVRPDVDAAWQRLSTAARATAPAPVAA' A
#
# COMPACT_ATOMS: atom_id res chain seq x y z
N MET A 1 16.10 15.13 -17.80
CA MET A 1 15.09 14.74 -16.80
C MET A 1 15.81 14.14 -15.60
N ARG A 2 15.23 14.23 -14.40
CA ARG A 2 15.81 13.68 -13.16
C ARG A 2 15.31 12.25 -12.94
N HIS A 3 16.10 11.40 -12.28
CA HIS A 3 15.60 10.09 -11.83
C HIS A 3 14.52 10.28 -10.75
N PRO A 4 13.41 9.53 -10.81
CA PRO A 4 12.42 9.50 -9.73
C PRO A 4 13.05 9.03 -8.43
N THR A 5 12.48 9.46 -7.31
CA THR A 5 12.91 9.00 -5.99
C THR A 5 12.51 7.54 -5.78
N GLU A 6 13.17 6.88 -4.83
CA GLU A 6 12.86 5.50 -4.46
C GLU A 6 11.38 5.31 -4.04
N GLY A 7 10.80 6.30 -3.33
CA GLY A 7 9.38 6.28 -2.99
C GLY A 7 8.44 6.30 -4.21
N VAL A 8 8.82 6.95 -5.31
CA VAL A 8 8.04 6.91 -6.57
C VAL A 8 8.13 5.53 -7.21
N LEU A 9 9.30 4.87 -7.15
CA LEU A 9 9.46 3.50 -7.65
C LEU A 9 8.63 2.50 -6.83
N ARG A 10 8.55 2.68 -5.50
CA ARG A 10 7.66 1.86 -4.66
C ARG A 10 6.19 2.11 -4.99
N ARG A 11 5.78 3.38 -5.14
CA ARG A 11 4.40 3.70 -5.55
C ARG A 11 4.05 3.14 -6.93
N LEU A 12 5.01 3.01 -7.85
CA LEU A 12 4.80 2.33 -9.14
C LEU A 12 4.42 0.85 -8.99
N ILE A 13 4.84 0.20 -7.90
CA ILE A 13 4.51 -1.20 -7.59
C ILE A 13 3.11 -1.28 -6.98
N ASP A 14 2.84 -0.45 -5.97
CA ASP A 14 1.61 -0.54 -5.15
C ASP A 14 0.41 0.18 -5.78
N GLU A 15 0.64 1.33 -6.41
CA GLU A 15 -0.39 2.24 -6.93
C GLU A 15 0.07 2.91 -8.24
N PRO A 16 0.19 2.15 -9.35
CA PRO A 16 0.77 2.65 -10.60
C PRO A 16 -0.01 3.81 -11.22
N ALA A 17 -1.33 3.88 -10.99
CA ALA A 17 -2.18 4.98 -11.45
C ALA A 17 -1.90 6.31 -10.71
N GLY A 18 -1.33 6.25 -9.50
CA GLY A 18 -1.00 7.42 -8.68
C GLY A 18 0.36 8.07 -9.01
N VAL A 19 1.11 7.53 -9.96
CA VAL A 19 2.43 8.03 -10.37
C VAL A 19 2.28 8.94 -11.58
N ALA A 20 2.94 10.09 -11.61
CA ALA A 20 2.82 11.03 -12.73
C ALA A 20 3.31 10.44 -14.06
N ASP A 21 2.61 10.74 -15.16
CA ASP A 21 2.92 10.22 -16.50
C ASP A 21 4.38 10.42 -16.93
N PRO A 22 5.03 11.59 -16.71
CA PRO A 22 6.43 11.78 -17.07
C PRO A 22 7.38 10.83 -16.33
N ASP A 23 7.10 10.53 -15.06
CA ASP A 23 7.90 9.59 -14.28
C ASP A 23 7.72 8.17 -14.81
N ARG A 24 6.47 7.77 -15.15
CA ARG A 24 6.20 6.44 -15.76
C ARG A 24 6.93 6.29 -17.09
N GLN A 25 6.87 7.31 -17.94
CA GLN A 25 7.53 7.32 -19.25
C GLN A 25 9.07 7.27 -19.12
N HIS A 26 9.63 8.03 -18.18
CA HIS A 26 11.06 8.00 -17.90
C HIS A 26 11.50 6.61 -17.41
N VAL A 27 10.81 6.02 -16.42
CA VAL A 27 11.14 4.69 -15.90
C VAL A 27 11.07 3.62 -16.99
N ALA A 28 10.08 3.69 -17.88
CA ALA A 28 9.91 2.72 -18.97
C ALA A 28 11.10 2.65 -19.96
N THR A 29 11.95 3.69 -19.99
CA THR A 29 13.04 3.81 -20.97
C THR A 29 14.42 3.93 -20.32
N CYS A 30 14.51 4.09 -19.00
CA CYS A 30 15.75 4.31 -18.28
C CYS A 30 16.24 3.05 -17.58
N GLN A 31 17.34 2.46 -18.05
CA GLN A 31 17.88 1.21 -17.49
C GLN A 31 18.20 1.30 -15.99
N GLN A 32 18.72 2.43 -15.51
CA GLN A 32 19.00 2.61 -14.08
C GLN A 32 17.72 2.56 -13.24
N CYS A 33 16.64 3.20 -13.71
CA CYS A 33 15.35 3.16 -13.03
C CYS A 33 14.72 1.77 -13.10
N LEU A 34 14.90 1.03 -14.21
CA LEU A 34 14.44 -0.35 -14.33
C LEU A 34 15.17 -1.28 -13.35
N THR A 35 16.49 -1.14 -13.20
CA THR A 35 17.27 -1.89 -12.19
C THR A 35 16.79 -1.58 -10.78
N ALA A 36 16.60 -0.30 -10.44
CA ALA A 36 16.11 0.10 -9.12
C ALA A 36 14.67 -0.39 -8.86
N LEU A 37 13.80 -0.37 -9.87
CA LEU A 37 12.44 -0.90 -9.78
C LEU A 37 12.42 -2.42 -9.61
N ALA A 38 13.35 -3.15 -10.22
CA ALA A 38 13.50 -4.59 -10.01
C ALA A 38 13.86 -4.91 -8.55
N ALA A 39 14.85 -4.21 -7.98
CA ALA A 39 15.20 -4.34 -6.57
C ALA A 39 14.01 -4.04 -5.63
N ALA A 40 13.25 -2.97 -5.90
CA ALA A 40 12.05 -2.66 -5.12
C ALA A 40 10.96 -3.75 -5.20
N ARG A 41 10.83 -4.43 -6.34
CA ARG A 41 9.90 -5.57 -6.50
C ARG A 41 10.36 -6.81 -5.74
N GLU A 42 11.66 -7.07 -5.71
CA GLU A 42 12.26 -8.14 -4.91
C GLU A 42 12.00 -7.92 -3.42
N ASP A 43 12.24 -6.70 -2.93
CA ASP A 43 11.93 -6.30 -1.55
C ASP A 43 10.43 -6.49 -1.23
N ALA A 44 9.54 -6.00 -2.10
CA ALA A 44 8.09 -6.15 -1.93
C ALA A 44 7.68 -7.62 -1.87
N THR A 45 8.29 -8.48 -2.69
CA THR A 45 8.04 -9.93 -2.69
C THR A 45 8.50 -10.57 -1.38
N LEU A 46 9.71 -10.22 -0.91
CA LEU A 46 10.27 -10.74 0.33
C LEU A 46 9.43 -10.35 1.55
N VAL A 47 9.05 -9.07 1.63
CA VAL A 47 8.19 -8.56 2.72
C VAL A 47 6.80 -9.17 2.62
N GLY A 48 6.23 -9.26 1.42
CA GLY A 48 4.92 -9.90 1.20
C GLY A 48 4.93 -11.36 1.67
N ALA A 49 5.98 -12.12 1.37
CA ALA A 49 6.13 -13.49 1.85
C ALA A 49 6.25 -13.56 3.38
N ALA A 50 7.01 -12.66 4.01
CA ALA A 50 7.17 -12.61 5.46
C ALA A 50 5.87 -12.22 6.19
N LEU A 51 5.05 -11.35 5.59
CA LEU A 51 3.77 -10.90 6.16
C LEU A 51 2.61 -11.84 5.84
N THR A 52 2.77 -12.77 4.90
CA THR A 52 1.71 -13.71 4.54
C THR A 52 1.44 -14.67 5.71
N THR A 53 0.22 -14.61 6.24
CA THR A 53 -0.26 -15.54 7.27
C THR A 53 -1.26 -16.53 6.68
N SER A 54 -1.15 -17.79 7.07
CA SER A 54 -2.10 -18.84 6.67
C SER A 54 -3.36 -18.88 7.54
N VAL A 55 -3.45 -18.02 8.57
CA VAL A 55 -4.60 -17.98 9.47
C VAL A 55 -5.77 -17.29 8.77
N ARG A 56 -6.88 -18.02 8.63
CA ARG A 56 -8.14 -17.43 8.17
C ARG A 56 -8.73 -16.59 9.32
N PRO A 57 -8.89 -15.27 9.17
CA PRO A 57 -9.50 -14.47 10.23
C PRO A 57 -10.97 -14.80 10.36
N ASP A 58 -11.46 -14.85 11.61
CA ASP A 58 -12.90 -14.83 11.89
C ASP A 58 -13.42 -13.41 11.68
N VAL A 59 -13.89 -13.16 10.46
CA VAL A 59 -14.37 -11.85 10.00
C VAL A 59 -15.62 -11.43 10.78
N ASP A 60 -16.51 -12.38 11.11
CA ASP A 60 -17.75 -12.08 11.82
C ASP A 60 -17.45 -11.66 13.26
N ALA A 61 -16.62 -12.43 13.98
CA ALA A 61 -16.23 -12.06 15.33
C ALA A 61 -15.42 -10.75 15.33
N ALA A 62 -14.55 -10.53 14.35
CA ALA A 62 -13.82 -9.26 14.21
C ALA A 62 -14.77 -8.08 13.98
N TRP A 63 -15.76 -8.24 13.10
CA TRP A 63 -16.76 -7.22 12.81
C TRP A 63 -17.63 -6.89 14.03
N GLN A 64 -18.06 -7.91 14.78
CA GLN A 64 -18.81 -7.73 16.01
C GLN A 64 -18.01 -6.94 17.05
N ARG A 65 -16.71 -7.25 17.22
CA ARG A 65 -15.82 -6.50 18.11
C ARG A 65 -15.68 -5.04 17.67
N LEU A 66 -15.39 -4.80 16.39
CA LEU A 66 -15.24 -3.45 15.84
C LEU A 66 -16.52 -2.62 16.01
N SER A 67 -17.67 -3.18 15.62
CA SER A 67 -18.97 -2.51 15.69
C SER A 67 -19.37 -2.18 17.13
N THR A 68 -19.05 -3.06 18.07
CA THR A 68 -19.33 -2.84 19.49
C THR A 68 -18.44 -1.75 20.06
N ALA A 69 -17.14 -1.76 19.73
CA ALA A 69 -16.23 -0.69 20.13
C ALA A 69 -16.68 0.67 19.56
N ALA A 70 -16.99 0.74 18.26
CA ALA A 70 -17.43 1.96 17.61
C ALA A 70 -18.69 2.57 18.25
N ARG A 71 -19.66 1.73 18.66
CA ARG A 71 -20.85 2.19 19.40
C ARG A 71 -20.53 2.70 20.80
N ALA A 72 -19.58 2.08 21.49
CA ALA A 72 -19.17 2.48 22.83
C ALA A 72 -18.43 3.82 22.84
N THR A 73 -17.70 4.16 21.78
CA THR A 73 -17.00 5.44 21.63
C THR A 73 -17.82 6.52 20.95
N ALA A 74 -19.06 6.23 20.54
CA ALA A 74 -19.90 7.22 19.86
C ALA A 74 -20.25 8.37 20.83
N PRO A 75 -20.06 9.63 20.42
CA PRO A 75 -20.45 10.77 21.25
C PRO A 75 -21.96 10.77 21.46
N ALA A 76 -22.39 11.15 22.67
CA ALA A 76 -23.81 11.25 22.99
C ALA A 76 -24.50 12.24 22.05
N PRO A 77 -25.72 11.94 21.58
CA PRO A 77 -26.46 12.88 20.75
C PRO A 77 -26.68 14.18 21.51
N VAL A 78 -26.32 15.30 20.90
CA VAL A 78 -26.62 16.63 21.44
C VAL A 78 -28.13 16.84 21.31
N ALA A 79 -28.84 16.91 22.44
CA ALA A 79 -30.25 17.26 22.46
C ALA A 79 -30.42 18.72 22.02
N ALA A 80 -31.38 18.96 21.11
CA ALA A 80 -31.73 20.29 20.58
C ALA A 80 -32.55 21.11 21.57
#